data_AF-A7S8X9-F1
#
_entry.id   AF-A7S8X9-F1
#
_cell.length_a   1.000
_cell.length_b   1.000
_cell.length_c   1.000
_cell.angle_alpha   90.00
_cell.angle_beta   90.00
_cell.angle_gamma   90.00
#
_symmetry.space_group_name_H-M   'P 1'
#
loop_
_entity.id
_entity.type
_entity.pdbx_description
1 polymer ?
#
loop_
_entity_poly.entity_id
_entity_poly.type
_entity_poly.pdbx_seq_one_letter_code
_entity_poly.pdbx_strand_id
1 'polypeptide(L)'
;VYIFARSERSERGSEFPNLRGVMDCNSCSKECILPWNVLIQKLALISLVPHDVGGGGACFFRAFSQQFFGNPELHHHIRLSGVNHLSNHPELYVESFGGDSWQGYITEMSKSGTWCDNLIIQAVSNTFNCVIHITDST
;
A
#
# COMPACT_ATOMS: atom_id res chain seq x y z
N VAL A 1 -3.40 5.80 5.32
CA VAL A 1 -3.07 5.36 3.95
C VAL A 1 -3.58 3.94 3.79
N TYR A 2 -4.61 3.77 2.96
CA TYR A 2 -5.02 2.45 2.51
C TYR A 2 -4.35 2.21 1.15
N ILE A 3 -3.69 1.08 1.01
CA ILE A 3 -3.11 0.65 -0.25
C ILE A 3 -4.10 -0.34 -0.84
N PHE A 4 -4.36 -0.31 -2.14
CA PHE A 4 -5.11 -1.34 -2.86
C PHE A 4 -4.28 -1.82 -4.06
N ALA A 5 -3.83 -3.08 -4.08
CA ALA A 5 -3.06 -3.63 -5.19
C ALA A 5 -3.91 -4.58 -6.05
N ARG A 6 -4.07 -4.28 -7.35
CA ARG A 6 -4.80 -5.14 -8.30
C ARG A 6 -3.83 -5.75 -9.31
N SER A 7 -3.78 -7.08 -9.39
CA SER A 7 -3.02 -7.79 -10.43
C SER A 7 -3.66 -7.59 -11.80
N GLU A 8 -2.86 -7.33 -12.83
CA GLU A 8 -3.35 -7.18 -14.21
C GLU A 8 -3.72 -8.53 -14.87
N ARG A 9 -3.41 -9.67 -14.23
CA ARG A 9 -3.45 -10.99 -14.88
C ARG A 9 -4.74 -11.79 -14.63
N SER A 10 -5.82 -11.19 -14.14
CA SER A 10 -7.11 -11.89 -13.98
C SER A 10 -8.32 -10.95 -14.02
N GLU A 11 -8.97 -10.87 -15.19
CA GLU A 11 -10.38 -10.53 -15.30
C GLU A 11 -11.23 -11.69 -14.76
N ARG A 12 -11.38 -11.79 -13.44
CA ARG A 12 -12.49 -12.53 -12.83
C ARG A 12 -13.02 -11.72 -11.67
N GLY A 13 -14.22 -11.19 -11.86
CA GLY A 13 -14.95 -10.43 -10.86
C GLY A 13 -15.13 -11.26 -9.60
N SER A 14 -14.58 -10.76 -8.50
CA SER A 14 -15.02 -11.18 -7.16
C SER A 14 -16.25 -10.36 -6.83
N GLU A 15 -17.43 -10.98 -6.92
CA GLU A 15 -18.64 -10.47 -6.27
C GLU A 15 -18.36 -10.35 -4.77
N PHE A 16 -18.35 -9.12 -4.26
CA PHE A 16 -18.32 -8.87 -2.83
C PHE A 16 -19.74 -9.07 -2.28
N PRO A 17 -19.92 -9.86 -1.20
CA PRO A 17 -21.24 -10.05 -0.61
C PRO A 17 -21.78 -8.72 -0.07
N ASN A 18 -23.08 -8.54 -0.29
CA ASN A 18 -23.86 -7.35 0.02
C ASN A 18 -23.86 -7.04 1.53
N LEU A 19 -23.03 -6.09 1.96
CA LEU A 19 -22.97 -5.63 3.35
C LEU A 19 -23.87 -4.40 3.54
N ARG A 20 -25.18 -4.67 3.66
CA ARG A 20 -26.11 -3.73 4.30
C ARG A 20 -25.75 -3.60 5.78
N GLY A 21 -25.03 -2.55 6.14
CA GLY A 21 -24.77 -2.20 7.53
C GLY A 21 -23.63 -1.23 7.72
N VAL A 22 -23.76 0.02 7.25
CA VAL A 22 -22.85 1.10 7.63
C VAL A 22 -23.68 2.26 8.21
N MET A 23 -23.73 2.25 9.54
CA MET A 23 -24.00 3.31 10.53
C MET A 23 -24.83 4.54 10.10
N ASP A 24 -26.05 4.61 10.66
CA ASP A 24 -26.76 5.87 10.92
C ASP A 24 -25.98 6.70 11.95
N CYS A 25 -25.59 7.93 11.60
CA CYS A 25 -25.10 8.92 12.56
C CYS A 25 -25.99 10.17 12.57
N ASN A 26 -27.22 10.01 13.05
CA ASN A 26 -28.02 11.17 13.49
C ASN A 26 -27.74 11.44 14.97
N SER A 27 -26.88 12.44 15.21
CA SER A 27 -26.74 13.26 16.43
C SER A 27 -25.30 13.32 16.98
N CYS A 28 -24.46 14.18 16.39
CA CYS A 28 -23.57 15.03 17.18
C CYS A 28 -23.12 16.26 16.37
N SER A 29 -23.26 17.42 16.99
CA SER A 29 -22.98 18.76 16.48
C SER A 29 -21.48 19.00 16.24
N LYS A 30 -21.10 19.37 15.02
CA LYS A 30 -19.81 20.03 14.64
C LYS A 30 -18.53 19.44 15.29
N GLU A 31 -18.35 18.14 15.23
CA GLU A 31 -17.07 17.51 15.60
C GLU A 31 -16.19 17.33 14.36
N CYS A 32 -14.93 17.77 14.48
CA CYS A 32 -13.87 17.63 13.49
C CYS A 32 -13.92 16.25 12.84
N ILE A 33 -14.08 16.20 11.51
CA ILE A 33 -14.05 14.93 10.78
C ILE A 33 -12.65 14.35 10.94
N LEU A 34 -12.49 13.39 11.86
CA LEU A 34 -11.20 12.73 12.11
C LEU A 34 -10.69 12.14 10.79
N PRO A 35 -9.37 12.19 10.49
CA PRO A 35 -8.82 11.67 9.24
C PRO A 35 -9.26 10.22 8.93
N TRP A 36 -9.39 9.41 9.97
CA TRP A 36 -9.89 8.04 9.86
C TRP A 36 -11.32 7.95 9.31
N ASN A 37 -12.21 8.84 9.72
CA ASN A 37 -13.60 8.87 9.26
C ASN A 37 -13.68 9.27 7.78
N VAL A 38 -12.83 10.21 7.34
CA VAL A 38 -12.72 10.59 5.92
C VAL A 38 -12.28 9.39 5.09
N LEU A 39 -11.25 8.66 5.54
CA LEU A 39 -10.76 7.48 4.84
C LEU A 39 -11.84 6.39 4.74
N ILE A 40 -12.56 6.10 5.83
CA ILE A 40 -13.67 5.13 5.82
C ILE A 40 -14.73 5.53 4.78
N GLN A 41 -15.14 6.80 4.79
CA GLN A 41 -16.16 7.29 3.85
C GLN A 41 -15.68 7.15 2.40
N LYS A 42 -14.44 7.56 2.11
CA LYS A 42 -13.84 7.43 0.77
C LYS A 42 -13.79 5.97 0.30
N LEU A 43 -13.38 5.05 1.16
CA LEU A 43 -13.32 3.62 0.82
C LEU A 43 -14.71 3.02 0.61
N ALA A 44 -15.69 3.42 1.43
CA ALA A 44 -17.07 2.96 1.30
C ALA A 44 -17.70 3.33 -0.05
N LEU A 45 -17.34 4.49 -0.63
CA LEU A 45 -17.79 4.90 -1.98
C LEU A 45 -17.35 3.92 -3.08
N ILE A 46 -16.28 3.16 -2.85
CA ILE A 46 -15.76 2.15 -3.78
C ILE A 46 -15.92 0.73 -3.23
N SER A 47 -16.84 0.52 -2.27
CA SER A 47 -17.13 -0.78 -1.65
C SER A 47 -15.92 -1.46 -1.01
N LEU A 48 -14.97 -0.68 -0.50
CA LEU A 48 -13.81 -1.16 0.25
C LEU A 48 -13.92 -0.81 1.74
N VAL A 49 -13.19 -1.57 2.57
CA VAL A 49 -13.07 -1.34 4.01
C VAL A 49 -11.61 -1.29 4.42
N PRO A 50 -11.21 -0.38 5.34
CA PRO A 50 -9.85 -0.32 5.81
C PRO A 50 -9.49 -1.57 6.61
N HIS A 51 -8.25 -2.02 6.50
CA HIS A 51 -7.71 -3.14 7.27
C HIS A 51 -6.42 -2.68 7.94
N ASP A 52 -6.37 -2.77 9.27
CA ASP A 52 -5.20 -2.39 10.05
C ASP A 52 -4.13 -3.49 9.99
N VAL A 53 -2.92 -3.12 9.59
CA VAL A 53 -1.75 -4.01 9.51
C VAL A 53 -0.64 -3.59 10.48
N GLY A 54 -0.93 -2.66 11.38
CA GLY A 54 0.02 -2.02 12.27
C GLY A 54 0.80 -0.87 11.63
N GLY A 55 1.50 -0.11 12.48
CA GLY A 55 2.33 1.02 12.09
C GLY A 55 3.82 0.69 11.93
N GLY A 56 4.62 1.73 11.62
CA GLY A 56 6.08 1.63 11.46
C GLY A 56 6.52 1.35 10.03
N GLY A 57 7.84 1.29 9.77
CA GLY A 57 8.37 1.23 8.41
C GLY A 57 8.14 -0.07 7.64
N ALA A 58 7.45 -1.06 8.23
CA ALA A 58 6.99 -2.25 7.50
C ALA A 58 5.55 -2.13 6.99
N CYS A 59 4.81 -1.07 7.34
CA CYS A 59 3.37 -0.98 7.11
C CYS A 59 2.97 -1.12 5.63
N PHE A 60 3.70 -0.50 4.69
CA PHE A 60 3.46 -0.64 3.26
C PHE A 60 3.56 -2.10 2.79
N PHE A 61 4.65 -2.78 3.17
CA PHE A 61 4.89 -4.16 2.77
C PHE A 61 3.88 -5.12 3.42
N ARG A 62 3.48 -4.87 4.68
CA ARG A 62 2.42 -5.63 5.36
C ARG A 62 1.06 -5.43 4.68
N ALA A 63 0.72 -4.19 4.32
CA ALA A 63 -0.52 -3.87 3.60
C ALA A 63 -0.57 -4.55 2.22
N PHE A 64 0.52 -4.48 1.46
CA PHE A 64 0.63 -5.16 0.17
C PHE A 64 0.50 -6.67 0.33
N SER A 65 1.24 -7.27 1.27
CA SER A 65 1.23 -8.70 1.53
C SER A 65 -0.14 -9.21 1.98
N GLN A 66 -0.84 -8.45 2.83
CA GLN A 66 -2.19 -8.77 3.27
C GLN A 66 -3.16 -8.88 2.10
N GLN A 67 -3.04 -8.01 1.10
CA GLN A 67 -3.96 -8.02 -0.04
C GLN A 67 -3.58 -9.04 -1.11
N PHE A 68 -2.29 -9.16 -1.38
CA PHE A 68 -1.82 -10.02 -2.45
C PHE A 68 -1.79 -11.49 -2.03
N PHE A 69 -1.43 -11.77 -0.78
CA PHE A 69 -1.26 -13.13 -0.25
C PHE A 69 -2.22 -13.49 0.90
N GLY A 70 -3.02 -12.55 1.41
CA GLY A 70 -3.89 -12.80 2.57
C GLY A 70 -3.14 -12.95 3.90
N ASN A 71 -1.83 -12.64 3.93
CA ASN A 71 -0.98 -12.84 5.09
C ASN A 71 0.03 -11.68 5.22
N PRO A 72 -0.02 -10.85 6.28
CA PRO A 72 0.86 -9.70 6.42
C PRO A 72 2.29 -10.09 6.85
N GLU A 73 2.51 -11.31 7.37
CA GLU A 73 3.83 -11.77 7.83
C GLU A 73 4.81 -12.07 6.68
N LEU A 74 4.31 -12.20 5.45
CA LEU A 74 5.14 -12.34 4.25
C LEU A 74 5.72 -11.00 3.75
N HIS A 75 5.55 -9.91 4.51
CA HIS A 75 6.04 -8.57 4.15
C HIS A 75 7.54 -8.48 3.84
N HIS A 76 8.36 -9.34 4.47
CA HIS A 76 9.80 -9.40 4.25
C HIS A 76 10.13 -9.86 2.81
N HIS A 77 9.35 -10.81 2.27
CA HIS A 77 9.49 -11.28 0.90
C HIS A 77 9.16 -10.17 -0.10
N ILE A 78 8.14 -9.34 0.18
CA ILE A 78 7.78 -8.19 -0.66
C ILE A 78 8.91 -7.17 -0.70
N ARG A 79 9.47 -6.83 0.47
CA ARG A 79 10.62 -5.90 0.56
C ARG A 79 11.80 -6.42 -0.24
N LEU A 80 12.19 -7.67 0.00
CA LEU A 80 13.33 -8.27 -0.70
C LEU A 80 13.11 -8.28 -2.21
N SER A 81 11.90 -8.62 -2.67
CA SER A 81 11.55 -8.64 -4.09
C SER A 81 11.66 -7.24 -4.72
N GLY A 82 11.12 -6.21 -4.07
CA GLY A 82 11.22 -4.83 -4.54
C GLY A 82 12.66 -4.30 -4.55
N VAL A 83 13.43 -4.56 -3.49
CA VAL A 83 14.86 -4.18 -3.41
C VAL A 83 15.69 -4.87 -4.49
N ASN A 84 15.44 -6.16 -4.73
CA ASN A 84 16.11 -6.90 -5.79
C ASN A 84 15.76 -6.31 -7.17
N HIS A 85 14.49 -5.93 -7.39
CA HIS A 85 14.08 -5.28 -8.62
C HIS A 85 14.77 -3.91 -8.82
N LEU A 86 14.85 -3.07 -7.78
CA LEU A 86 15.60 -1.81 -7.83
C LEU A 86 17.10 -2.03 -8.14
N SER A 87 17.67 -3.10 -7.59
CA SER A 87 19.09 -3.42 -7.80
C SER A 87 19.38 -3.86 -9.24
N ASN A 88 18.46 -4.61 -9.86
CA ASN A 88 18.63 -5.16 -11.20
C ASN A 88 18.16 -4.22 -12.32
N HIS A 89 17.32 -3.23 -12.00
CA HIS A 89 16.75 -2.29 -12.98
C HIS A 89 16.90 -0.82 -12.54
N PRO A 90 18.11 -0.36 -12.18
CA PRO A 90 18.31 1.02 -11.72
C PRO A 90 17.86 2.05 -12.76
N GLU A 91 17.99 1.75 -14.05
CA GLU A 91 17.64 2.62 -15.17
C GLU A 91 16.18 3.11 -15.16
N LEU A 92 15.28 2.38 -14.50
CA LEU A 92 13.87 2.76 -14.38
C LEU A 92 13.61 3.84 -13.31
N TYR A 93 14.59 4.11 -12.42
CA TYR A 93 14.37 4.87 -11.19
C TYR A 93 15.40 5.96 -10.94
N VAL A 94 16.63 5.81 -11.43
CA VAL A 94 17.76 6.70 -11.09
C VAL A 94 17.52 8.17 -11.45
N GLU A 95 16.77 8.46 -12.51
CA GLU A 95 16.44 9.85 -12.89
C GLU A 95 15.50 10.53 -11.88
N SER A 96 14.67 9.74 -11.18
CA SER A 96 13.76 10.22 -10.13
C SER A 96 14.40 10.16 -8.73
N PHE A 97 15.61 9.62 -8.63
CA PHE A 97 16.31 9.48 -7.36
C PHE A 97 17.09 10.75 -7.02
N GLY A 98 16.71 11.42 -5.92
CA GLY A 98 17.33 12.66 -5.47
C GLY A 98 18.44 12.48 -4.42
N GLY A 99 18.89 11.25 -4.15
CA GLY A 99 19.91 10.97 -3.13
C GLY A 99 21.33 10.85 -3.71
N ASP A 100 22.32 10.87 -2.81
CA ASP A 100 23.73 10.93 -3.21
C ASP A 100 24.31 9.59 -3.71
N SER A 101 23.73 8.47 -3.27
CA SER A 101 24.24 7.13 -3.61
C SER A 101 23.11 6.14 -3.81
N TRP A 102 22.98 5.63 -5.05
CA TRP A 102 22.03 4.57 -5.37
C TRP A 102 22.27 3.32 -4.53
N GLN A 103 23.52 2.86 -4.44
CA GLN A 103 23.86 1.69 -3.64
C GLN A 103 23.58 1.90 -2.15
N GLY A 104 23.80 3.12 -1.65
CA GLY A 104 23.42 3.51 -0.29
C GLY A 104 21.91 3.40 -0.07
N TYR A 105 21.12 3.90 -1.02
CA TYR A 105 19.65 3.78 -0.99
C TYR A 105 19.19 2.32 -0.98
N ILE A 106 19.72 1.47 -1.87
CA ILE A 106 19.41 0.03 -1.89
C ILE A 106 19.72 -0.63 -0.54
N THR A 107 20.89 -0.33 0.02
CA THR A 107 21.32 -0.88 1.32
C THR A 107 20.39 -0.44 2.44
N GLU A 108 19.98 0.82 2.46
CA GLU A 108 19.04 1.34 3.46
C GLU A 108 17.64 0.73 3.30
N MET A 109 17.14 0.64 2.07
CA MET A 109 15.82 0.06 1.79
C MET A 109 15.76 -1.45 2.08
N SER A 110 16.91 -2.12 2.07
CA SER A 110 17.04 -3.54 2.47
C SER A 110 16.78 -3.77 3.96
N LYS A 111 17.00 -2.76 4.81
CA LYS A 111 16.85 -2.91 6.26
C LYS A 111 15.37 -3.02 6.65
N SER A 112 15.11 -3.89 7.64
CA SER A 112 13.76 -3.97 8.23
C SER A 112 13.43 -2.67 8.95
N GLY A 113 12.19 -2.21 8.81
CA GLY A 113 11.72 -0.97 9.44
C GLY A 113 12.08 0.32 8.68
N THR A 114 12.80 0.25 7.55
CA THR A 114 12.98 1.42 6.67
C THR A 114 11.66 1.77 6.00
N TRP A 115 11.24 3.03 6.14
CA TRP A 115 10.00 3.54 5.55
C TRP A 115 10.04 3.48 4.02
N CYS A 116 8.88 3.24 3.41
CA CYS A 116 8.76 3.23 1.96
C CYS A 116 8.69 4.64 1.38
N ASP A 117 9.18 4.79 0.16
CA ASP A 117 9.01 5.94 -0.70
C ASP A 117 8.39 5.52 -2.05
N ASN A 118 8.21 6.48 -2.96
CA ASN A 118 7.64 6.23 -4.28
C ASN A 118 8.46 5.23 -5.12
N LEU A 119 9.79 5.18 -4.95
CA LEU A 119 10.65 4.31 -5.76
C LEU A 119 10.43 2.84 -5.42
N ILE A 120 10.47 2.47 -4.13
CA ILE A 120 10.22 1.08 -3.73
C ILE A 120 8.76 0.67 -3.98
N ILE A 121 7.80 1.60 -3.87
CA ILE A 121 6.40 1.33 -4.22
C ILE A 121 6.29 0.96 -5.70
N GLN A 122 6.90 1.74 -6.60
CA GLN A 122 6.89 1.45 -8.04
C GLN A 122 7.63 0.14 -8.36
N ALA A 123 8.76 -0.13 -7.71
CA ALA A 123 9.50 -1.37 -7.90
C ALA A 123 8.69 -2.60 -7.48
N VAL A 124 7.95 -2.53 -6.37
CA VAL A 124 7.02 -3.60 -5.96
C VAL A 124 5.90 -3.74 -6.99
N SER A 125 5.31 -2.64 -7.46
CA SER A 125 4.29 -2.64 -8.53
C SER A 125 4.78 -3.39 -9.77
N ASN A 126 6.00 -3.08 -10.24
CA ASN A 126 6.63 -3.70 -11.40
C ASN A 126 6.98 -5.17 -11.16
N THR A 127 7.48 -5.51 -9.96
CA THR A 127 7.86 -6.89 -9.61
C THR A 127 6.67 -7.84 -9.63
N PHE A 128 5.52 -7.40 -9.11
CA PHE A 128 4.30 -8.21 -9.01
C PHE A 128 3.32 -8.01 -10.17
N ASN A 129 3.69 -7.19 -11.18
CA ASN A 129 2.87 -6.85 -12.34
C ASN A 129 1.43 -6.47 -11.93
N CYS A 130 1.34 -5.49 -11.04
CA CYS A 130 0.09 -5.01 -10.47
C CYS A 130 0.06 -3.49 -10.45
N VAL A 131 -1.14 -2.92 -10.38
CA VAL A 131 -1.36 -1.49 -10.16
C VAL A 131 -1.62 -1.27 -8.68
N ILE A 132 -0.87 -0.34 -8.06
CA ILE A 132 -1.03 0.03 -6.67
C ILE A 132 -1.80 1.36 -6.59
N HIS A 133 -3.00 1.33 -6.02
CA HIS A 133 -3.78 2.51 -5.69
C HIS A 133 -3.52 2.92 -4.24
N ILE A 134 -3.21 4.18 -4.00
CA ILE A 134 -2.99 4.74 -2.66
C ILE A 134 -4.14 5.69 -2.35
N THR A 135 -4.85 5.43 -1.26
CA THR A 135 -5.94 6.30 -0.77
C THR A 135 -5.56 6.86 0.59
N ASP A 136 -5.64 8.18 0.73
CA ASP A 136 -5.42 8.90 1.96
C ASP A 136 -6.70 9.60 2.44
N SER A 137 -6.61 10.13 3.66
CA SER A 137 -7.69 10.86 4.31
C SER A 137 -7.75 12.33 3.93
N THR A 138 -6.79 12.83 3.16
CA THR A 138 -6.63 14.26 2.82
C THR A 138 -7.42 14.69 1.59
#